data_AF-A0A958XRF9-F1
#
_entry.id   AF-A0A958XRF9-F1
#
_cell.length_a   1.000
_cell.length_b   1.000
_cell.length_c   1.000
_cell.angle_alpha   90.00
_cell.angle_beta   90.00
_cell.angle_gamma   90.00
#
_symmetry.space_group_name_H-M   'P 1'
#
loop_
_entity.id
_entity.type
_entity.pdbx_description
1 polymer ?
#
loop_
_entity_poly.entity_id
_entity_poly.type
_entity_poly.pdbx_seq_one_letter_code
_entity_poly.pdbx_strand_id
1 'polypeptide(L)'
;MTVEQALGRLAEVVHKDARHVWYTRTTELASLYRKLVTGDDLDSLLQQFVQREDEASFKQRVRLTQHVVTTVVENIMDVFYKVPRSNYQRIVEHNGKSDDPQTVQLEGLADEFWGEKSLDAYMKTRWLEMNADDPNAFCVVEFGDFDNTKERAQSYPFEVTSAQAVDYKYQNNVLQYLIVETEFPLPLENRPNHVGKKYTVYLKDQSITLIEIDPKNRLPALDGEYTQQGDNTAVFRSKDRLFLLEILKPHNAGWVPAKQVGYARDAWTKGQTFVSPYNAAVPILLKSIKVNSELDITMSQQVFPHRLQYMPKCQADGCLDGHLANGQVCSSCKGSGHASISSAQEVMYFTMPHKDDELIDLEKILVFKGPPIGVVKFQADYVDKLTAAAKAFVFNSESFTQAQIQGTATGQILDRDNIQDTLFTCSDGFAEMWSFLMYTTANFADLDKGLDARLIFSKDFKLKGLTELVADLESAKRSNAGPAVIMHIQEQIARLIYSDQPDMFREWSVKERFNPFSGFSEEQIAMALASPQVPARIKARFYMSGLLFSDIETEAPGFYSLATAKQKELVEAKIQQYMDEAGANAPPAIRIPEVANAN
;
A
#
# COMPACT_ATOMS: atom_id res chain seq x y z
N MET A 1 26.10 12.71 -12.95
CA MET A 1 27.41 12.07 -12.68
C MET A 1 27.95 11.47 -13.97
N THR A 2 29.24 11.59 -14.27
CA THR A 2 29.85 10.94 -15.45
C THR A 2 30.20 9.47 -15.16
N VAL A 3 30.46 8.68 -16.21
CA VAL A 3 30.92 7.29 -16.07
C VAL A 3 32.20 7.20 -15.25
N GLU A 4 33.20 8.05 -15.51
CA GLU A 4 34.46 8.06 -14.75
C GLU A 4 34.25 8.34 -13.25
N GLN A 5 33.37 9.30 -12.93
CA GLN A 5 32.99 9.59 -11.54
C GLN A 5 32.26 8.39 -10.90
N ALA A 6 31.43 7.69 -11.67
CA ALA A 6 30.73 6.49 -11.23
C ALA A 6 31.70 5.37 -10.87
N LEU A 7 32.71 5.14 -11.72
CA LEU A 7 33.76 4.14 -11.49
C LEU A 7 34.55 4.45 -10.22
N GLY A 8 34.97 5.71 -10.05
CA GLY A 8 35.66 6.14 -8.82
C GLY A 8 34.81 5.90 -7.58
N ARG A 9 33.51 6.22 -7.63
CA ARG A 9 32.61 6.00 -6.50
C ARG A 9 32.33 4.52 -6.24
N LEU A 10 32.18 3.73 -7.29
CA LEU A 10 31.98 2.28 -7.19
C LEU A 10 33.21 1.61 -6.56
N ALA A 11 34.42 2.03 -6.92
CA ALA A 11 35.64 1.57 -6.25
C ALA A 11 35.64 1.91 -4.75
N GLU A 12 35.18 3.11 -4.34
CA GLU A 12 35.04 3.44 -2.91
C GLU A 12 34.03 2.54 -2.20
N VAL A 13 32.88 2.26 -2.81
CA VAL A 13 31.85 1.38 -2.22
C VAL A 13 32.40 -0.04 -2.04
N VAL A 14 33.07 -0.59 -3.05
CA VAL A 14 33.50 -2.00 -3.04
C VAL A 14 34.81 -2.20 -2.26
N HIS A 15 35.74 -1.25 -2.34
CA HIS A 15 37.06 -1.38 -1.70
C HIS A 15 37.10 -0.84 -0.27
N LYS A 16 36.49 0.32 -0.04
CA LYS A 16 36.47 1.00 1.27
C LYS A 16 35.19 0.75 2.07
N ASP A 17 34.27 -0.04 1.52
CA ASP A 17 32.95 -0.30 2.12
C ASP A 17 32.14 1.00 2.34
N ALA A 18 32.34 1.99 1.48
CA ALA A 18 31.59 3.24 1.57
C ALA A 18 30.08 3.00 1.34
N ARG A 19 29.24 3.72 2.08
CA ARG A 19 27.78 3.69 1.96
C ARG A 19 27.23 5.12 1.94
N HIS A 20 25.96 5.29 1.57
CA HIS A 20 25.31 6.58 1.70
C HIS A 20 25.17 6.97 3.18
N VAL A 21 25.07 8.29 3.44
CA VAL A 21 25.10 8.89 4.79
C VAL A 21 24.03 8.31 5.73
N TRP A 22 22.90 7.87 5.18
CA TRP A 22 21.74 7.39 5.94
C TRP A 22 21.55 5.87 5.93
N TYR A 23 22.53 5.11 5.43
CA TYR A 23 22.40 3.67 5.19
C TYR A 23 21.98 2.88 6.44
N THR A 24 22.61 3.17 7.59
CA THR A 24 22.24 2.54 8.86
C THR A 24 20.79 2.84 9.24
N ARG A 25 20.36 4.10 9.10
CA ARG A 25 19.00 4.50 9.48
C ARG A 25 17.95 3.87 8.58
N THR A 26 18.17 3.84 7.26
CA THR A 26 17.21 3.27 6.31
C THR A 26 17.09 1.76 6.49
N THR A 27 18.21 1.07 6.72
CA THR A 27 18.21 -0.39 6.96
C THR A 27 17.60 -0.77 8.32
N GLU A 28 17.88 -0.02 9.39
CA GLU A 28 17.25 -0.22 10.70
C GLU A 28 15.74 0.01 10.66
N LEU A 29 15.27 1.08 10.00
CA LEU A 29 13.85 1.36 9.85
C LEU A 29 13.14 0.30 9.01
N ALA A 30 13.73 -0.12 7.88
CA ALA A 30 13.19 -1.19 7.05
C ALA A 30 13.07 -2.51 7.83
N SER A 31 14.10 -2.85 8.62
CA SER A 31 14.05 -4.03 9.50
C SER A 31 12.92 -3.90 10.52
N LEU A 32 12.82 -2.76 11.21
CA LEU A 32 11.77 -2.53 12.20
C LEU A 32 10.36 -2.62 11.60
N TYR A 33 10.12 -1.92 10.50
CA TYR A 33 8.80 -1.88 9.85
C TYR A 33 8.40 -3.25 9.32
N ARG A 34 9.32 -4.00 8.70
CA ARG A 34 9.07 -5.38 8.29
C ARG A 34 8.60 -6.24 9.46
N LYS A 35 9.29 -6.20 10.61
CA LYS A 35 8.87 -6.95 11.81
C LYS A 35 7.46 -6.58 12.26
N LEU A 36 7.13 -5.28 12.27
CA LEU A 36 5.81 -4.78 12.67
C LEU A 36 4.69 -5.18 11.70
N VAL A 37 4.97 -5.28 10.40
CA VAL A 37 3.99 -5.66 9.36
C VAL A 37 3.81 -7.18 9.28
N THR A 38 4.91 -7.93 9.15
CA THR A 38 4.86 -9.37 8.87
C THR A 38 4.74 -10.22 10.14
N GLY A 39 5.12 -9.67 11.29
CA GLY A 39 5.25 -10.41 12.54
C GLY A 39 6.53 -11.24 12.66
N ASP A 40 7.37 -11.22 11.61
CA ASP A 40 8.63 -11.96 11.60
C ASP A 40 9.61 -11.39 12.64
N ASP A 41 10.23 -12.25 13.43
CA ASP A 41 11.20 -11.89 14.49
C ASP A 41 10.73 -10.76 15.45
N LEU A 42 9.42 -10.65 15.73
CA LEU A 42 8.89 -9.66 16.69
C LEU A 42 9.44 -9.86 18.12
N ASP A 43 9.80 -11.09 18.47
CA ASP A 43 10.38 -11.43 19.76
C ASP A 43 11.69 -10.69 20.04
N SER A 44 12.46 -10.35 19.00
CA SER A 44 13.67 -9.54 19.13
C SER A 44 13.41 -8.12 19.66
N LEU A 45 12.17 -7.62 19.56
CA LEU A 45 11.76 -6.31 20.07
C LEU A 45 11.40 -6.36 21.57
N LEU A 46 11.26 -7.55 22.15
CA LEU A 46 11.05 -7.72 23.58
C LEU A 46 12.36 -7.44 24.35
N GLN A 47 12.28 -6.61 25.38
CA GLN A 47 13.42 -6.29 26.24
C GLN A 47 13.28 -7.00 27.59
N GLN A 48 14.36 -7.63 28.07
CA GLN A 48 14.39 -8.27 29.38
C GLN A 48 14.25 -7.24 30.52
N PHE A 49 13.47 -7.58 31.55
CA PHE A 49 13.37 -6.73 32.74
C PHE A 49 14.62 -6.88 33.60
N VAL A 50 15.51 -5.87 33.53
CA VAL A 50 16.90 -5.88 34.01
C VAL A 50 17.11 -6.17 35.51
N GLN A 51 16.06 -6.36 36.32
CA GLN A 51 16.21 -6.65 37.76
C GLN A 51 15.40 -7.82 38.33
N ARG A 52 14.40 -8.35 37.64
CA ARG A 52 13.48 -9.37 38.22
C ARG A 52 13.30 -10.62 37.36
N GLU A 53 13.77 -10.61 36.12
CA GLU A 53 13.56 -11.68 35.16
C GLU A 53 14.91 -12.30 34.81
N ASP A 54 15.09 -13.59 35.12
CA ASP A 54 16.26 -14.34 34.69
C ASP A 54 16.13 -14.76 33.21
N GLU A 55 17.22 -15.22 32.61
CA GLU A 55 17.25 -15.58 31.19
C GLU A 55 16.24 -16.71 30.86
N ALA A 56 16.02 -17.63 31.80
CA ALA A 56 15.05 -18.72 31.65
C ALA A 56 13.60 -18.18 31.62
N SER A 57 13.25 -17.28 32.55
CA SER A 57 11.93 -16.64 32.55
C SER A 57 11.71 -15.76 31.33
N PHE A 58 12.74 -15.07 30.83
CA PHE A 58 12.65 -14.29 29.59
C PHE A 58 12.39 -15.18 28.37
N LYS A 59 13.09 -16.30 28.23
CA LYS A 59 12.83 -17.30 27.17
C LYS A 59 11.42 -17.89 27.29
N GLN A 60 10.92 -18.07 28.51
CA GLN A 60 9.55 -18.51 28.74
C GLN A 60 8.53 -17.45 28.29
N ARG A 61 8.76 -16.17 28.62
CA ARG A 61 7.91 -15.06 28.17
C ARG A 61 7.81 -14.98 26.66
N VAL A 62 8.96 -15.02 25.99
CA VAL A 62 9.05 -15.03 24.53
C VAL A 62 8.19 -16.15 23.95
N ARG A 63 8.27 -17.36 24.51
CA ARG A 63 7.46 -18.51 24.07
C ARG A 63 5.96 -18.35 24.29
N LEU A 64 5.55 -17.68 25.37
CA LEU A 64 4.14 -17.52 25.74
C LEU A 64 3.46 -16.35 25.01
N THR A 65 4.23 -15.35 24.57
CA THR A 65 3.68 -14.12 23.99
C THR A 65 3.08 -14.38 22.61
N GLN A 66 1.88 -13.87 22.36
CA GLN A 66 1.24 -13.85 21.05
C GLN A 66 1.02 -12.40 20.62
N HIS A 67 1.87 -11.90 19.72
CA HIS A 67 1.86 -10.48 19.33
C HIS A 67 0.61 -10.10 18.53
N VAL A 68 -0.09 -9.07 18.97
CA VAL A 68 -1.27 -8.50 18.27
C VAL A 68 -0.95 -7.28 17.40
N VAL A 69 0.30 -6.82 17.42
CA VAL A 69 0.72 -5.55 16.80
C VAL A 69 0.60 -5.55 15.28
N THR A 70 0.78 -6.70 14.63
CA THR A 70 0.59 -6.86 13.18
C THR A 70 -0.83 -6.48 12.76
N THR A 71 -1.84 -6.94 13.49
CA THR A 71 -3.25 -6.59 13.26
C THR A 71 -3.51 -5.10 13.44
N VAL A 72 -2.82 -4.44 14.38
CA VAL A 72 -2.95 -2.99 14.56
C VAL A 72 -2.38 -2.23 13.36
N VAL A 73 -1.23 -2.66 12.84
CA VAL A 73 -0.59 -2.08 11.65
C VAL A 73 -1.44 -2.30 10.40
N GLU A 74 -1.95 -3.52 10.20
CA GLU A 74 -2.85 -3.86 9.09
C GLU A 74 -4.09 -2.96 9.06
N ASN A 75 -4.75 -2.79 10.21
CA ASN A 75 -5.91 -1.90 10.34
C ASN A 75 -5.59 -0.43 10.01
N ILE A 76 -4.37 0.03 10.28
CA ILE A 76 -3.95 1.39 9.89
C ILE A 76 -3.74 1.44 8.38
N MET A 77 -3.04 0.46 7.80
CA MET A 77 -2.76 0.39 6.37
C MET A 77 -4.01 0.20 5.50
N ASP A 78 -5.04 -0.50 5.99
CA ASP A 78 -6.34 -0.67 5.32
C ASP A 78 -7.00 0.67 4.92
N VAL A 79 -6.77 1.72 5.69
CA VAL A 79 -7.26 3.05 5.36
C VAL A 79 -6.51 3.63 4.15
N PHE A 80 -5.19 3.41 4.06
CA PHE A 80 -4.37 3.82 2.91
C PHE A 80 -4.69 3.01 1.66
N TYR A 81 -5.10 1.74 1.77
CA TYR A 81 -5.61 0.94 0.64
C TYR A 81 -6.91 1.48 0.01
N LYS A 82 -7.51 2.52 0.58
CA LYS A 82 -8.60 3.26 -0.07
C LYS A 82 -8.11 4.23 -1.15
N VAL A 83 -6.84 4.68 -1.09
CA VAL A 83 -6.27 5.62 -2.09
C VAL A 83 -6.36 5.07 -3.50
N PRO A 84 -5.90 3.84 -3.81
CA PRO A 84 -5.99 3.31 -5.17
C PRO A 84 -7.42 2.98 -5.62
N ARG A 85 -8.38 2.93 -4.68
CA ARG A 85 -9.82 2.74 -4.92
C ARG A 85 -10.59 4.06 -5.00
N SER A 86 -9.92 5.18 -4.76
CA SER A 86 -10.56 6.49 -4.80
C SER A 86 -10.80 6.95 -6.24
N ASN A 87 -11.72 7.89 -6.42
CA ASN A 87 -11.98 8.48 -7.73
C ASN A 87 -10.83 9.41 -8.12
N TYR A 88 -9.98 8.97 -9.06
CA TYR A 88 -8.96 9.80 -9.72
C TYR A 88 -9.17 9.81 -11.24
N GLN A 89 -8.66 10.86 -11.89
CA GLN A 89 -8.58 10.91 -13.35
C GLN A 89 -7.25 10.32 -13.78
N ARG A 90 -7.29 9.26 -14.60
CA ARG A 90 -6.13 8.69 -15.27
C ARG A 90 -6.03 9.26 -16.67
N ILE A 91 -4.97 9.99 -16.96
CA ILE A 91 -4.70 10.59 -18.27
C ILE A 91 -3.47 9.91 -18.83
N VAL A 92 -3.63 9.25 -19.99
CA VAL A 92 -2.55 8.72 -20.82
C VAL A 92 -2.91 9.06 -22.26
N GLU A 93 -2.25 10.06 -22.82
CA GLU A 93 -2.56 10.57 -24.16
C GLU A 93 -1.29 10.95 -24.89
N HIS A 94 -1.23 10.66 -26.19
CA HIS A 94 -0.24 11.22 -27.09
C HIS A 94 -0.88 12.32 -27.92
N ASN A 95 -0.26 13.51 -27.92
CA ASN A 95 -0.76 14.67 -28.68
C ASN A 95 -2.23 15.02 -28.37
N GLY A 96 -2.69 14.77 -27.14
CA GLY A 96 -4.06 15.00 -26.69
C GLY A 96 -5.09 13.97 -27.20
N LYS A 97 -4.64 12.78 -27.59
CA LYS A 97 -5.48 11.68 -28.06
C LYS A 97 -5.19 10.38 -27.32
N SER A 98 -6.23 9.82 -26.72
CA SER A 98 -6.20 8.51 -26.06
C SER A 98 -6.22 7.34 -27.04
N ASP A 99 -6.75 7.55 -28.25
CA ASP A 99 -6.85 6.56 -29.32
C ASP A 99 -5.65 6.58 -30.29
N ASP A 100 -4.61 7.36 -29.98
CA ASP A 100 -3.39 7.37 -30.76
C ASP A 100 -2.71 5.98 -30.73
N PRO A 101 -2.23 5.45 -31.87
CA PRO A 101 -1.53 4.17 -31.91
C PRO A 101 -0.37 4.06 -30.91
N GLN A 102 0.33 5.16 -30.63
CA GLN A 102 1.40 5.21 -29.62
C GLN A 102 0.85 5.02 -28.21
N THR A 103 -0.31 5.63 -27.91
CA THR A 103 -1.00 5.45 -26.63
C THR A 103 -1.43 4.00 -26.45
N VAL A 104 -2.08 3.41 -27.44
CA VAL A 104 -2.55 2.02 -27.38
C VAL A 104 -1.36 1.06 -27.19
N GLN A 105 -0.25 1.31 -27.87
CA GLN A 105 0.97 0.51 -27.72
C GLN A 105 1.58 0.65 -26.32
N LEU A 106 1.63 1.87 -25.77
CA LEU A 106 2.16 2.12 -24.42
C LEU A 106 1.29 1.46 -23.35
N GLU A 107 -0.04 1.52 -23.49
CA GLU A 107 -0.97 0.83 -22.59
C GLU A 107 -0.76 -0.69 -22.63
N GLY A 108 -0.55 -1.26 -23.83
CA GLY A 108 -0.22 -2.68 -23.96
C GLY A 108 1.09 -3.08 -23.25
N LEU A 109 2.12 -2.23 -23.31
CA LEU A 109 3.37 -2.45 -22.54
C LEU A 109 3.15 -2.28 -21.04
N ALA A 110 2.31 -1.33 -20.63
CA ALA A 110 1.97 -1.11 -19.24
C ALA A 110 1.15 -2.28 -18.67
N ASP A 111 0.36 -2.99 -19.49
CA ASP A 111 -0.43 -4.16 -19.08
C ASP A 111 0.42 -5.38 -18.70
N GLU A 112 1.64 -5.50 -19.26
CA GLU A 112 2.59 -6.59 -18.97
C GLU A 112 3.77 -6.15 -18.10
N PHE A 113 3.72 -4.94 -17.52
CA PHE A 113 4.82 -4.35 -16.78
C PHE A 113 5.24 -5.21 -15.58
N TRP A 114 4.30 -5.85 -14.88
CA TRP A 114 4.55 -6.69 -13.71
C TRP A 114 4.21 -8.16 -13.99
N GLY A 115 4.76 -8.68 -15.09
CA GLY A 115 4.51 -10.04 -15.55
C GLY A 115 3.12 -10.14 -16.20
N GLU A 116 2.24 -10.97 -15.64
CA GLU A 116 0.84 -11.08 -16.09
C GLU A 116 -0.07 -9.95 -15.55
N LYS A 117 0.52 -8.97 -14.85
CA LYS A 117 -0.20 -7.87 -14.21
C LYS A 117 0.30 -6.52 -14.74
N SER A 118 -0.62 -5.57 -14.79
CA SER A 118 -0.33 -4.22 -15.27
C SER A 118 0.45 -3.38 -14.26
N LEU A 119 1.03 -2.28 -14.74
CA LEU A 119 1.63 -1.21 -13.95
C LEU A 119 0.63 -0.65 -12.93
N ASP A 120 -0.63 -0.49 -13.33
CA ASP A 120 -1.70 -0.07 -12.44
C ASP A 120 -1.93 -1.09 -11.30
N ALA A 121 -1.85 -2.39 -11.60
CA ALA A 121 -1.95 -3.43 -10.58
C ALA A 121 -0.75 -3.43 -9.62
N TYR A 122 0.46 -3.25 -10.14
CA TYR A 122 1.68 -3.06 -9.33
C TYR A 122 1.52 -1.88 -8.36
N MET A 123 1.07 -0.73 -8.86
CA MET A 123 0.86 0.46 -8.04
C MET A 123 -0.24 0.26 -6.99
N LYS A 124 -1.36 -0.38 -7.36
CA LYS A 124 -2.50 -0.61 -6.44
C LYS A 124 -2.16 -1.50 -5.25
N THR A 125 -1.23 -2.45 -5.40
CA THR A 125 -0.88 -3.41 -4.35
C THR A 125 0.53 -3.17 -3.83
N ARG A 126 1.53 -3.38 -4.68
CA ARG A 126 2.92 -3.58 -4.28
C ARG A 126 3.57 -2.29 -3.79
N TRP A 127 3.25 -1.15 -4.40
CA TRP A 127 3.77 0.15 -3.96
C TRP A 127 3.36 0.51 -2.52
N LEU A 128 2.12 0.19 -2.12
CA LEU A 128 1.64 0.42 -0.75
C LEU A 128 2.29 -0.55 0.25
N GLU A 129 2.45 -1.82 -0.13
CA GLU A 129 3.18 -2.80 0.69
C GLU A 129 4.61 -2.34 0.98
N MET A 130 5.32 -1.89 -0.06
CA MET A 130 6.68 -1.35 0.06
C MET A 130 6.74 -0.08 0.91
N ASN A 131 5.73 0.80 0.83
CA ASN A 131 5.64 1.95 1.73
C ASN A 131 5.44 1.52 3.20
N ALA A 132 4.75 0.41 3.43
CA ALA A 132 4.51 -0.10 4.77
C ALA A 132 5.80 -0.65 5.39
N ASP A 133 6.56 -1.48 4.66
CA ASP A 133 7.71 -2.22 5.21
C ASP A 133 9.09 -1.61 4.90
N ASP A 134 9.31 -1.02 3.73
CA ASP A 134 10.59 -0.42 3.32
C ASP A 134 10.40 0.83 2.43
N PRO A 135 9.98 1.98 3.02
CA PRO A 135 9.72 3.20 2.27
C PRO A 135 10.99 3.81 1.64
N ASN A 136 12.19 3.36 2.02
CA ASN A 136 13.44 3.84 1.43
C ASN A 136 13.97 2.92 0.32
N ALA A 137 13.28 1.81 0.05
CA ALA A 137 13.49 0.99 -1.14
C ALA A 137 13.29 1.82 -2.42
N PHE A 138 13.88 1.33 -3.51
CA PHE A 138 13.73 1.90 -4.84
C PHE A 138 12.94 0.94 -5.73
N CYS A 139 12.10 1.50 -6.58
CA CYS A 139 11.63 0.82 -7.78
C CYS A 139 12.51 1.28 -8.94
N VAL A 140 13.29 0.36 -9.49
CA VAL A 140 14.08 0.56 -10.71
C VAL A 140 13.27 0.03 -11.89
N VAL A 141 13.27 0.73 -13.01
CA VAL A 141 12.68 0.21 -14.25
C VAL A 141 13.81 -0.37 -15.09
N GLU A 142 13.73 -1.67 -15.38
CA GLU A 142 14.68 -2.39 -16.21
C GLU A 142 13.99 -3.02 -17.42
N PHE A 143 14.75 -3.50 -18.38
CA PHE A 143 14.26 -4.28 -19.51
C PHE A 143 15.29 -5.36 -19.86
N GLY A 144 14.82 -6.47 -20.43
CA GLY A 144 15.67 -7.56 -20.87
C GLY A 144 16.34 -7.30 -22.21
N ASP A 145 17.15 -8.25 -22.68
CA ASP A 145 17.66 -8.21 -24.05
C ASP A 145 16.50 -8.34 -25.05
N PHE A 146 16.48 -7.48 -26.07
CA PHE A 146 15.45 -7.46 -27.10
C PHE A 146 16.00 -7.08 -28.48
N ASP A 147 15.30 -7.46 -29.54
CA ASP A 147 15.63 -7.08 -30.91
C ASP A 147 14.88 -5.79 -31.30
N ASN A 148 15.56 -4.65 -31.20
CA ASN A 148 14.98 -3.33 -31.48
C ASN A 148 14.47 -3.14 -32.92
N THR A 149 14.73 -4.08 -33.83
CA THR A 149 14.17 -4.08 -35.19
C THR A 149 12.81 -4.76 -35.29
N LYS A 150 12.44 -5.57 -34.29
CA LYS A 150 11.20 -6.35 -34.27
C LYS A 150 10.25 -5.93 -33.16
N GLU A 151 10.80 -5.58 -32.00
CA GLU A 151 10.02 -5.30 -30.80
C GLU A 151 10.55 -4.07 -30.04
N ARG A 152 9.71 -3.54 -29.17
CA ARG A 152 10.08 -2.47 -28.24
C ARG A 152 10.60 -3.08 -26.95
N ALA A 153 11.37 -2.30 -26.17
CA ALA A 153 11.83 -2.73 -24.86
C ALA A 153 10.63 -3.05 -23.95
N GLN A 154 10.51 -4.30 -23.51
CA GLN A 154 9.55 -4.68 -22.49
C GLN A 154 10.14 -4.39 -21.12
N SER A 155 9.62 -3.33 -20.48
CA SER A 155 10.11 -2.86 -19.20
C SER A 155 9.40 -3.55 -18.04
N TYR A 156 10.11 -3.78 -16.94
CA TYR A 156 9.59 -4.37 -15.72
C TYR A 156 10.17 -3.68 -14.46
N PRO A 157 9.47 -3.75 -13.31
CA PRO A 157 9.97 -3.20 -12.06
C PRO A 157 10.99 -4.16 -11.44
N PHE A 158 12.16 -3.63 -11.11
CA PHE A 158 13.16 -4.26 -10.26
C PHE A 158 13.17 -3.55 -8.90
N GLU A 159 12.71 -4.27 -7.87
CA GLU A 159 12.64 -3.75 -6.51
C GLU A 159 13.98 -3.88 -5.80
N VAL A 160 14.45 -2.77 -5.26
CA VAL A 160 15.71 -2.68 -4.54
C VAL A 160 15.43 -2.28 -3.10
N THR A 161 15.68 -3.19 -2.17
CA THR A 161 15.52 -2.91 -0.73
C THR A 161 16.55 -1.88 -0.24
N SER A 162 16.27 -1.24 0.89
CA SER A 162 17.20 -0.32 1.55
C SER A 162 18.57 -0.93 1.87
N ALA A 163 18.63 -2.26 2.08
CA ALA A 163 19.88 -2.97 2.31
C ALA A 163 20.69 -3.16 1.01
N GLN A 164 20.00 -3.34 -0.12
CA GLN A 164 20.64 -3.46 -1.43
C GLN A 164 21.05 -2.09 -2.00
N ALA A 165 20.34 -1.01 -1.65
CA ALA A 165 20.66 0.37 -2.06
C ALA A 165 21.86 0.94 -1.28
N VAL A 166 23.06 0.43 -1.56
CA VAL A 166 24.28 0.72 -0.79
C VAL A 166 24.75 2.17 -0.86
N ASP A 167 24.55 2.86 -1.99
CA ASP A 167 24.89 4.27 -2.12
C ASP A 167 24.04 4.98 -3.18
N TYR A 168 23.66 6.22 -2.92
CA TYR A 168 22.94 7.07 -3.87
C TYR A 168 23.09 8.54 -3.49
N LYS A 169 22.79 9.43 -4.44
CA LYS A 169 22.87 10.88 -4.21
C LYS A 169 21.76 11.64 -4.91
N TYR A 170 21.13 12.55 -4.17
CA TYR A 170 20.21 13.54 -4.71
C TYR A 170 20.89 14.92 -4.83
N GLN A 171 20.53 15.66 -5.89
CA GLN A 171 20.83 17.08 -6.05
C GLN A 171 19.58 17.78 -6.55
N ASN A 172 19.11 18.82 -5.84
CA ASN A 172 17.86 19.52 -6.14
C ASN A 172 16.66 18.55 -6.33
N ASN A 173 16.55 17.56 -5.45
CA ASN A 173 15.53 16.50 -5.50
C ASN A 173 15.58 15.61 -6.77
N VAL A 174 16.66 15.67 -7.55
CA VAL A 174 16.91 14.79 -8.71
C VAL A 174 17.97 13.75 -8.33
N LEU A 175 17.62 12.47 -8.51
CA LEU A 175 18.52 11.34 -8.30
C LEU A 175 19.66 11.41 -9.33
N GLN A 176 20.90 11.48 -8.83
CA GLN A 176 22.10 11.58 -9.67
C GLN A 176 22.66 10.22 -10.06
N TYR A 177 22.53 9.24 -9.15
CA TYR A 177 22.88 7.85 -9.35
C TYR A 177 22.33 6.99 -8.22
N LEU A 178 22.24 5.68 -8.48
CA LEU A 178 21.95 4.64 -7.50
C LEU A 178 22.95 3.49 -7.69
N ILE A 179 23.57 3.02 -6.61
CA ILE A 179 24.41 1.83 -6.58
C ILE A 179 23.66 0.75 -5.81
N VAL A 180 23.49 -0.40 -6.45
CA VAL A 180 22.74 -1.54 -5.92
C VAL A 180 23.66 -2.73 -5.77
N GLU A 181 23.68 -3.33 -4.59
CA GLU A 181 24.36 -4.59 -4.29
C GLU A 181 23.34 -5.73 -4.33
N THR A 182 23.56 -6.72 -5.19
CA THR A 182 22.82 -7.98 -5.22
C THR A 182 23.75 -9.17 -5.02
N GLU A 183 23.17 -10.26 -4.54
CA GLU A 183 23.87 -11.51 -4.29
C GLU A 183 23.43 -12.56 -5.33
N PHE A 184 24.35 -13.39 -5.79
CA PHE A 184 24.05 -14.49 -6.71
C PHE A 184 24.92 -15.73 -6.42
N PRO A 185 24.46 -16.94 -6.75
CA PRO A 185 25.26 -18.15 -6.55
C PRO A 185 26.55 -18.11 -7.41
N LEU A 186 27.71 -18.19 -6.76
CA LEU A 186 29.02 -18.27 -7.41
C LEU A 186 29.80 -19.44 -6.80
N PRO A 187 29.50 -20.69 -7.18
CA PRO A 187 30.18 -21.86 -6.63
C PRO A 187 31.66 -21.83 -7.01
N LEU A 188 32.53 -21.79 -5.99
CA LEU A 188 33.98 -21.89 -6.15
C LEU A 188 34.43 -23.32 -5.88
N GLU A 189 35.51 -23.77 -6.53
CA GLU A 189 36.02 -25.15 -6.41
C GLU A 189 36.25 -25.59 -4.95
N ASN A 190 36.67 -24.66 -4.08
CA ASN A 190 36.91 -24.92 -2.65
C ASN A 190 35.74 -24.47 -1.74
N ARG A 191 34.71 -23.80 -2.29
CA ARG A 191 33.56 -23.26 -1.56
C ARG A 191 32.30 -23.37 -2.45
N PRO A 192 31.66 -24.55 -2.50
CA PRO A 192 30.52 -24.79 -3.40
C PRO A 192 29.29 -23.94 -3.07
N ASN A 193 29.14 -23.50 -1.83
CA ASN A 193 28.04 -22.63 -1.37
C ASN A 193 28.43 -21.14 -1.32
N HIS A 194 29.50 -20.73 -2.02
CA HIS A 194 29.90 -19.32 -2.05
C HIS A 194 28.88 -18.47 -2.81
N VAL A 195 28.62 -17.29 -2.28
CA VAL A 195 27.69 -16.30 -2.83
C VAL A 195 28.52 -15.12 -3.34
N GLY A 196 28.43 -14.86 -4.63
CA GLY A 196 29.09 -13.74 -5.29
C GLY A 196 28.30 -12.46 -5.13
N LYS A 197 28.99 -11.32 -5.18
CA LYS A 197 28.39 -9.99 -5.16
C LYS A 197 28.34 -9.38 -6.55
N LYS A 198 27.21 -8.77 -6.90
CA LYS A 198 27.04 -7.95 -8.11
C LYS A 198 26.68 -6.54 -7.67
N TYR A 199 27.39 -5.55 -8.21
CA TYR A 199 27.06 -4.15 -8.04
C TYR A 199 26.57 -3.58 -9.36
N THR A 200 25.38 -3.00 -9.38
CA THR A 200 24.85 -2.27 -10.53
C THR A 200 24.77 -0.79 -10.19
N VAL A 201 25.38 0.05 -11.03
CA VAL A 201 25.28 1.51 -10.94
C VAL A 201 24.33 1.99 -12.02
N TYR A 202 23.20 2.59 -11.61
CA TYR A 202 22.27 3.25 -12.52
C TYR A 202 22.62 4.73 -12.63
N LEU A 203 22.90 5.17 -13.85
CA LEU A 203 23.13 6.58 -14.19
C LEU A 203 21.98 7.09 -15.06
N LYS A 204 22.11 8.35 -15.49
CA LYS A 204 21.12 9.05 -16.30
C LYS A 204 20.81 8.36 -17.63
N ASP A 205 21.85 7.89 -18.33
CA ASP A 205 21.73 7.42 -19.71
C ASP A 205 22.36 6.04 -19.91
N GLN A 206 23.02 5.50 -18.89
CA GLN A 206 23.78 4.27 -18.96
C GLN A 206 23.86 3.58 -17.59
N SER A 207 23.98 2.26 -17.59
CA SER A 207 24.21 1.47 -16.39
C SER A 207 25.55 0.74 -16.48
N ILE A 208 26.17 0.52 -15.32
CA ILE A 208 27.47 -0.17 -15.19
C ILE A 208 27.27 -1.33 -14.24
N THR A 209 27.72 -2.51 -14.59
CA THR A 209 27.69 -3.69 -13.73
C THR A 209 29.10 -4.09 -13.33
N LEU A 210 29.25 -4.56 -12.09
CA LEU A 210 30.49 -5.09 -11.55
C LEU A 210 30.17 -6.41 -10.86
N ILE A 211 30.58 -7.51 -11.46
CA ILE A 211 30.18 -8.88 -11.09
C ILE A 211 31.39 -9.60 -10.49
N GLU A 212 31.24 -10.18 -9.31
CA GLU A 212 32.28 -11.03 -8.71
C GLU A 212 32.52 -12.27 -9.59
N ILE A 213 33.78 -12.54 -9.91
CA ILE A 213 34.20 -13.69 -10.71
C ILE A 213 35.18 -14.55 -9.91
N ASP A 214 35.34 -15.82 -10.31
CA ASP A 214 36.29 -16.72 -9.64
C ASP A 214 37.70 -16.09 -9.61
N PRO A 215 38.32 -15.90 -8.43
CA PRO A 215 39.68 -15.38 -8.30
C PRO A 215 40.74 -16.21 -9.04
N LYS A 216 40.46 -17.48 -9.38
CA LYS A 216 41.32 -18.32 -10.22
C LYS A 216 41.41 -17.83 -11.66
N ASN A 217 40.46 -17.01 -12.12
CA ASN A 217 40.58 -16.32 -13.40
C ASN A 217 41.83 -15.43 -13.33
N ARG A 218 42.90 -15.85 -14.01
CA ARG A 218 44.23 -15.21 -14.00
C ARG A 218 44.25 -13.91 -14.82
N LEU A 219 43.26 -13.05 -14.61
CA LEU A 219 43.20 -11.75 -15.25
C LEU A 219 44.15 -10.80 -14.51
N PRO A 220 45.02 -10.08 -15.23
CA PRO A 220 45.89 -9.08 -14.61
C PRO A 220 45.01 -7.96 -14.03
N ALA A 221 45.12 -7.73 -12.73
CA ALA A 221 44.40 -6.68 -12.02
C ALA A 221 45.23 -6.16 -10.84
N LEU A 222 45.36 -4.84 -10.74
CA LEU A 222 45.96 -4.15 -9.60
C LEU A 222 44.90 -3.97 -8.50
N ASP A 223 45.32 -4.07 -7.24
CA ASP A 223 44.40 -3.93 -6.10
C ASP A 223 43.90 -2.48 -5.97
N GLY A 224 42.58 -2.30 -5.90
CA GLY A 224 41.95 -0.99 -5.83
C GLY A 224 41.89 -0.22 -7.14
N GLU A 225 42.31 -0.80 -8.27
CA GLU A 225 42.36 -0.13 -9.57
C GLU A 225 41.69 -0.96 -10.68
N TYR A 226 41.12 -0.26 -11.66
CA TYR A 226 40.52 -0.87 -12.84
C TYR A 226 41.60 -1.17 -13.90
N THR A 227 41.69 -2.41 -14.35
CA THR A 227 42.56 -2.83 -15.45
C THR A 227 41.71 -3.15 -16.68
N GLN A 228 41.84 -2.35 -17.73
CA GLN A 228 41.08 -2.51 -18.98
C GLN A 228 41.39 -3.87 -19.65
N GLN A 229 40.35 -4.58 -20.09
CA GLN A 229 40.45 -5.84 -20.85
C GLN A 229 39.85 -5.72 -22.26
N GLY A 230 39.03 -4.69 -22.52
CA GLY A 230 38.43 -4.37 -23.82
C GLY A 230 37.77 -2.99 -23.79
N ASP A 231 37.06 -2.62 -24.85
CA ASP A 231 36.50 -1.26 -24.99
C ASP A 231 35.47 -0.92 -23.89
N ASN A 232 34.69 -1.91 -23.44
CA ASN A 232 33.63 -1.75 -22.43
C ASN A 232 33.79 -2.67 -21.21
N THR A 233 34.94 -3.33 -21.07
CA THR A 233 35.18 -4.32 -20.01
C THR A 233 36.49 -4.06 -19.29
N ALA A 234 36.42 -4.06 -17.97
CA ALA A 234 37.59 -3.91 -17.10
C ALA A 234 37.55 -4.92 -15.96
N VAL A 235 38.69 -5.19 -15.36
CA VAL A 235 38.80 -6.06 -14.19
C VAL A 235 39.20 -5.21 -13.00
N PHE A 236 38.53 -5.42 -11.87
CA PHE A 236 38.78 -4.72 -10.63
C PHE A 236 39.12 -5.75 -9.55
N ARG A 237 40.29 -5.60 -8.91
CA ARG A 237 40.64 -6.40 -7.74
C ARG A 237 40.38 -5.59 -6.49
N SER A 238 39.69 -6.18 -5.53
CA SER A 238 39.50 -5.59 -4.21
C SER A 238 39.80 -6.66 -3.16
N LYS A 239 40.95 -6.51 -2.49
CA LYS A 239 41.45 -7.49 -1.52
C LYS A 239 41.55 -8.87 -2.19
N ASP A 240 40.93 -9.89 -1.61
CA ASP A 240 40.93 -11.27 -2.13
C ASP A 240 39.84 -11.54 -3.19
N ARG A 241 39.09 -10.52 -3.62
CA ARG A 241 37.99 -10.67 -4.58
C ARG A 241 38.34 -10.06 -5.93
N LEU A 242 37.88 -10.72 -6.98
CA LEU A 242 38.04 -10.29 -8.36
C LEU A 242 36.68 -9.98 -8.95
N PHE A 243 36.57 -8.85 -9.64
CA PHE A 243 35.34 -8.40 -10.25
C PHE A 243 35.54 -8.09 -11.73
N LEU A 244 34.57 -8.47 -12.55
CA LEU A 244 34.44 -8.07 -13.94
C LEU A 244 33.49 -6.88 -14.03
N LEU A 245 33.98 -5.78 -14.59
CA LEU A 245 33.21 -4.60 -14.90
C LEU A 245 32.71 -4.68 -16.35
N GLU A 246 31.43 -4.43 -16.54
CA GLU A 246 30.80 -4.33 -17.85
C GLU A 246 30.02 -3.01 -17.94
N ILE A 247 30.33 -2.23 -18.97
CA ILE A 247 29.59 -1.02 -19.30
C ILE A 247 28.48 -1.39 -20.29
N LEU A 248 27.22 -1.33 -19.83
CA LEU A 248 26.06 -1.69 -20.64
C LEU A 248 25.83 -0.67 -21.74
N LYS A 249 25.11 -1.08 -22.79
CA LYS A 249 24.72 -0.16 -23.87
C LYS A 249 23.91 1.01 -23.29
N PRO A 250 24.11 2.25 -23.76
CA PRO A 250 23.33 3.40 -23.29
C PRO A 250 21.84 3.19 -23.54
N HIS A 251 21.04 3.35 -22.50
CA HIS A 251 19.59 3.30 -22.56
C HIS A 251 18.97 4.70 -22.80
N ASN A 252 19.76 5.77 -22.65
CA ASN A 252 19.37 7.16 -22.95
C ASN A 252 18.06 7.62 -22.27
N ALA A 253 17.83 7.18 -21.02
CA ALA A 253 16.61 7.50 -20.28
C ALA A 253 16.41 9.00 -20.03
N GLY A 254 17.48 9.79 -20.02
CA GLY A 254 17.43 11.20 -19.66
C GLY A 254 17.34 11.44 -18.14
N TRP A 255 17.20 10.40 -17.32
CA TRP A 255 17.25 10.42 -15.86
C TRP A 255 17.64 9.03 -15.34
N VAL A 256 18.03 8.95 -14.07
CA VAL A 256 18.30 7.64 -13.45
C VAL A 256 16.98 6.87 -13.39
N PRO A 257 16.86 5.66 -13.99
CA PRO A 257 15.60 4.92 -14.08
C PRO A 257 15.22 4.24 -12.75
N ALA A 258 15.38 4.95 -11.64
CA ALA A 258 15.04 4.51 -10.30
C ALA A 258 14.38 5.64 -9.51
N LYS A 259 13.40 5.29 -8.67
CA LYS A 259 12.76 6.22 -7.75
C LYS A 259 12.53 5.55 -6.40
N GLN A 260 12.75 6.29 -5.32
CA GLN A 260 12.39 5.83 -3.98
C GLN A 260 10.88 5.67 -3.87
N VAL A 261 10.45 4.62 -3.18
CA VAL A 261 9.04 4.23 -3.07
C VAL A 261 8.27 5.10 -2.08
N GLY A 262 8.95 5.55 -1.02
CA GLY A 262 8.40 6.37 0.05
C GLY A 262 7.86 7.72 -0.41
N TYR A 263 6.73 8.12 0.18
CA TYR A 263 6.19 9.48 0.04
C TYR A 263 6.28 10.29 1.34
N ALA A 264 6.20 9.64 2.51
CA ALA A 264 6.23 10.32 3.80
C ALA A 264 7.68 10.64 4.23
N ARG A 265 8.03 11.93 4.25
CA ARG A 265 9.39 12.40 4.52
C ARG A 265 9.78 12.22 5.99
N ASP A 266 11.02 11.79 6.21
CA ASP A 266 11.59 11.60 7.55
C ASP A 266 12.09 12.91 8.16
N ALA A 267 11.46 13.37 9.23
CA ALA A 267 11.87 14.58 9.94
C ALA A 267 13.29 14.49 10.52
N TRP A 268 13.75 13.30 10.92
CA TRP A 268 15.07 13.12 11.54
C TRP A 268 16.21 13.41 10.56
N THR A 269 16.07 12.98 9.30
CA THR A 269 17.04 13.24 8.24
C THR A 269 16.78 14.56 7.52
N LYS A 270 15.87 15.40 8.06
CA LYS A 270 15.41 16.65 7.44
C LYS A 270 14.82 16.43 6.04
N GLY A 271 14.12 15.31 5.85
CA GLY A 271 13.44 14.95 4.61
C GLY A 271 14.33 14.30 3.53
N GLN A 272 15.56 13.89 3.87
CA GLN A 272 16.46 13.22 2.94
C GLN A 272 16.14 11.72 2.75
N THR A 273 15.36 11.15 3.67
CA THR A 273 14.84 9.77 3.64
C THR A 273 13.33 9.78 3.89
N PHE A 274 12.73 8.60 3.86
CA PHE A 274 11.30 8.39 4.07
C PHE A 274 11.04 7.51 5.28
N VAL A 275 9.80 7.56 5.78
CA VAL A 275 9.27 6.72 6.87
C VAL A 275 7.96 6.09 6.44
N SER A 276 7.58 5.01 7.12
CA SER A 276 6.32 4.32 6.83
C SER A 276 5.13 5.22 7.21
N PRO A 277 3.96 5.11 6.54
CA PRO A 277 2.79 5.95 6.83
C PRO A 277 2.35 5.92 8.29
N TYR A 278 2.55 4.79 8.98
CA TYR A 278 2.22 4.62 10.39
C TYR A 278 3.38 4.96 11.35
N ASN A 279 4.48 5.55 10.88
CA ASN A 279 5.68 5.79 11.70
C ASN A 279 5.39 6.59 12.98
N ALA A 280 4.42 7.52 12.94
CA ALA A 280 3.98 8.27 14.11
C ALA A 280 3.47 7.37 15.26
N ALA A 281 2.91 6.20 14.94
CA ALA A 281 2.41 5.23 15.91
C ALA A 281 3.49 4.26 16.42
N VAL A 282 4.67 4.18 15.79
CA VAL A 282 5.72 3.19 16.15
C VAL A 282 6.07 3.17 17.64
N PRO A 283 6.24 4.31 18.34
CA PRO A 283 6.49 4.29 19.78
C PRO A 283 5.37 3.63 20.59
N ILE A 284 4.12 3.78 20.15
CA ILE A 284 2.93 3.19 20.77
C ILE A 284 2.86 1.69 20.46
N LEU A 285 3.17 1.31 19.22
CA LEU A 285 3.24 -0.10 18.80
C LEU A 285 4.30 -0.86 19.61
N LEU A 286 5.52 -0.32 19.73
CA LEU A 286 6.59 -0.90 20.54
C LEU A 286 6.18 -1.03 22.03
N LYS A 287 5.46 -0.03 22.54
CA LYS A 287 4.90 -0.11 23.89
C LYS A 287 3.83 -1.20 24.01
N SER A 288 3.01 -1.39 22.97
CA SER A 288 2.00 -2.45 22.92
C SER A 288 2.62 -3.84 22.92
N ILE A 289 3.73 -4.07 22.20
CA ILE A 289 4.47 -5.35 22.23
C ILE A 289 4.80 -5.74 23.68
N LYS A 290 5.34 -4.78 24.43
CA LYS A 290 5.69 -4.97 25.84
C LYS A 290 4.47 -5.31 26.69
N VAL A 291 3.43 -4.47 26.66
CA VAL A 291 2.24 -4.64 27.51
C VAL A 291 1.51 -5.93 27.18
N ASN A 292 1.44 -6.30 25.91
CA ASN A 292 0.84 -7.55 25.47
C ASN A 292 1.57 -8.77 26.07
N SER A 293 2.91 -8.77 26.04
CA SER A 293 3.70 -9.84 26.67
C SER A 293 3.48 -9.95 28.19
N GLU A 294 3.26 -8.83 28.88
CA GLU A 294 2.95 -8.82 30.32
C GLU A 294 1.55 -9.38 30.59
N LEU A 295 0.57 -9.04 29.74
CA LEU A 295 -0.79 -9.56 29.83
C LEU A 295 -0.80 -11.08 29.61
N ASP A 296 -0.10 -11.58 28.59
CA ASP A 296 -0.02 -13.01 28.28
C ASP A 296 0.60 -13.82 29.42
N ILE A 297 1.67 -13.32 30.04
CA ILE A 297 2.23 -13.95 31.25
C ILE A 297 1.21 -13.96 32.38
N THR A 298 0.56 -12.82 32.64
CA THR A 298 -0.39 -12.69 33.76
C THR A 298 -1.56 -13.67 33.57
N MET A 299 -2.12 -13.71 32.36
CA MET A 299 -3.19 -14.64 31.98
C MET A 299 -2.76 -16.10 32.08
N SER A 300 -1.53 -16.43 31.66
CA SER A 300 -1.04 -17.81 31.63
C SER A 300 -0.63 -18.35 32.99
N GLN A 301 -0.06 -17.51 33.87
CA GLN A 301 0.57 -17.96 35.12
C GLN A 301 -0.17 -17.54 36.39
N GLN A 302 -0.91 -16.43 36.36
CA GLN A 302 -1.46 -15.83 37.59
C GLN A 302 -2.99 -15.88 37.66
N VAL A 303 -3.67 -15.81 36.51
CA VAL A 303 -5.15 -15.77 36.48
C VAL A 303 -5.78 -17.12 36.83
N PHE A 304 -5.08 -18.23 36.58
CA PHE A 304 -5.59 -19.54 36.97
C PHE A 304 -5.62 -19.67 38.50
N PRO A 305 -6.78 -20.03 39.09
CA PRO A 305 -6.90 -20.18 40.52
C PRO A 305 -5.97 -21.27 41.06
N HIS A 306 -4.98 -20.90 41.88
CA HIS A 306 -4.18 -21.88 42.60
C HIS A 306 -5.03 -22.58 43.66
N ARG A 307 -5.02 -23.92 43.66
CA ARG A 307 -5.71 -24.72 44.68
C ARG A 307 -4.79 -24.93 45.88
N LEU A 308 -5.19 -24.43 47.04
CA LEU A 308 -4.53 -24.74 48.32
C LEU A 308 -5.24 -25.95 48.94
N GLN A 309 -4.49 -27.02 49.25
CA GLN A 309 -5.06 -28.23 49.87
C GLN A 309 -4.08 -28.83 50.91
N TYR A 310 -4.60 -29.20 52.09
CA TYR A 310 -3.86 -30.05 53.02
C TYR A 310 -3.80 -31.47 52.48
N MET A 311 -2.59 -32.04 52.45
CA MET A 311 -2.39 -33.44 52.08
C MET A 311 -1.77 -34.23 53.24
N PRO A 312 -2.18 -35.50 53.41
CA PRO A 312 -1.56 -36.36 54.40
C PRO A 312 -0.08 -36.59 54.03
N LYS A 313 0.76 -36.70 55.07
CA LYS A 313 2.17 -37.08 54.92
C LYS A 313 2.29 -38.41 54.19
N CYS A 314 3.36 -38.58 53.41
CA CYS A 314 3.67 -39.83 52.74
C CYS A 314 3.77 -40.97 53.78
N GLN A 315 2.98 -42.02 53.61
CA GLN A 315 2.96 -43.17 54.53
C GLN A 315 3.97 -44.27 54.14
N ALA A 316 4.89 -43.99 53.23
CA ALA A 316 5.93 -44.95 52.87
C ALA A 316 6.89 -45.17 54.04
N ASP A 317 7.21 -46.44 54.30
CA ASP A 317 7.99 -46.84 55.47
C ASP A 317 9.40 -46.22 55.43
N GLY A 318 9.76 -45.49 56.47
CA GLY A 318 11.03 -44.75 56.56
C GLY A 318 11.13 -43.42 55.78
N CYS A 319 10.02 -42.88 55.26
CA CYS A 319 9.99 -41.57 54.60
C CYS A 319 9.95 -40.41 55.62
N LEU A 320 10.91 -39.50 55.51
CA LEU A 320 11.05 -38.25 56.26
C LEU A 320 11.00 -37.10 55.24
N ASP A 321 9.83 -36.48 55.09
CA ASP A 321 9.58 -35.30 54.22
C ASP A 321 10.13 -35.44 52.79
N GLY A 322 9.95 -36.63 52.20
CA GLY A 322 10.35 -36.90 50.81
C GLY A 322 11.66 -37.65 50.64
N HIS A 323 12.42 -37.85 51.73
CA HIS A 323 13.69 -38.57 51.73
C HIS A 323 13.65 -39.76 52.69
N LEU A 324 14.39 -40.82 52.38
CA LEU A 324 14.63 -41.94 53.28
C LEU A 324 15.73 -41.57 54.29
N ALA A 325 15.83 -42.31 55.40
CA ALA A 325 16.84 -42.07 56.44
C ALA A 325 18.31 -42.11 55.93
N ASN A 326 18.56 -42.68 54.75
CA ASN A 326 19.85 -42.72 54.07
C ASN A 326 20.08 -41.52 53.09
N GLY A 327 19.18 -40.54 53.06
CA GLY A 327 19.21 -39.37 52.19
C GLY A 327 18.67 -39.59 50.77
N GLN A 328 18.32 -40.83 50.39
CA GLN A 328 17.79 -41.13 49.06
C GLN A 328 16.34 -40.63 48.91
N VAL A 329 15.97 -40.19 47.71
CA VAL A 329 14.61 -39.71 47.42
C VAL A 329 13.61 -40.86 47.57
N CYS A 330 12.55 -40.65 48.36
CA CYS A 330 11.50 -41.64 48.58
C CYS A 330 10.82 -42.00 47.25
N SER A 331 10.77 -43.28 46.92
CA SER A 331 10.20 -43.78 45.65
C SER A 331 8.69 -43.60 45.53
N SER A 332 7.96 -43.58 46.64
CA SER A 332 6.49 -43.46 46.66
C SER A 332 5.99 -42.02 46.47
N CYS A 333 6.68 -41.02 47.01
CA CYS A 333 6.30 -39.60 46.85
C CYS A 333 7.26 -38.82 45.92
N LYS A 334 8.32 -39.46 45.44
CA LYS A 334 9.35 -38.88 44.55
C LYS A 334 9.93 -37.56 45.07
N GLY A 335 10.13 -37.45 46.39
CA GLY A 335 10.71 -36.27 47.02
C GLY A 335 9.71 -35.21 47.50
N SER A 336 8.41 -35.39 47.26
CA SER A 336 7.40 -34.39 47.66
C SER A 336 6.93 -34.50 49.10
N GLY A 337 7.16 -35.63 49.79
CA GLY A 337 6.75 -35.83 51.19
C GLY A 337 5.25 -36.04 51.43
N HIS A 338 4.41 -36.03 50.39
CA HIS A 338 2.95 -36.16 50.47
C HIS A 338 2.40 -37.33 49.64
N ALA A 339 1.19 -37.80 49.94
CA ALA A 339 0.50 -38.82 49.14
C ALA A 339 0.08 -38.24 47.77
N SER A 340 0.66 -38.72 46.66
CA SER A 340 0.51 -38.07 45.35
C SER A 340 -0.88 -38.27 44.76
N ILE A 341 -1.48 -37.19 44.23
CA ILE A 341 -2.54 -37.26 43.21
C ILE A 341 -1.91 -36.85 41.87
N SER A 342 -2.18 -37.63 40.83
CA SER A 342 -1.74 -37.33 39.46
C SER A 342 -2.63 -36.25 38.85
N SER A 343 -2.14 -35.02 38.88
CA SER A 343 -2.63 -33.81 38.19
C SER A 343 -3.78 -33.01 38.83
N ALA A 344 -3.48 -31.72 39.03
CA ALA A 344 -4.16 -30.56 38.45
C ALA A 344 -3.17 -29.38 38.60
N GLN A 345 -3.07 -28.48 37.62
CA GLN A 345 -2.05 -27.41 37.59
C GLN A 345 -1.88 -26.69 38.94
N GLU A 346 -0.61 -26.58 39.38
CA GLU A 346 -0.09 -25.83 40.54
C GLU A 346 -0.93 -25.88 41.84
N VAL A 347 -0.78 -26.97 42.59
CA VAL A 347 -1.24 -27.10 43.98
C VAL A 347 -0.10 -26.71 44.92
N MET A 348 -0.32 -25.74 45.81
CA MET A 348 0.61 -25.49 46.93
C MET A 348 0.19 -26.31 48.15
N TYR A 349 1.14 -27.06 48.71
CA TYR A 349 0.90 -28.02 49.78
C TYR A 349 1.19 -27.43 51.17
N PHE A 350 0.30 -27.68 52.11
CA PHE A 350 0.56 -27.48 53.54
C PHE A 350 0.50 -28.81 54.27
N THR A 351 1.37 -28.99 55.27
CA THR A 351 1.37 -30.17 56.13
C THR A 351 0.13 -30.16 57.02
N MET A 352 -0.62 -31.26 57.03
CA MET A 352 -1.77 -31.44 57.92
C MET A 352 -1.30 -31.43 59.40
N PRO A 353 -1.83 -30.54 60.25
CA PRO A 353 -1.47 -30.48 61.67
C PRO A 353 -1.94 -31.72 62.44
N HIS A 354 -1.30 -32.01 63.57
CA HIS A 354 -1.64 -33.17 64.42
C HIS A 354 -2.74 -32.88 65.45
N LYS A 355 -3.17 -31.63 65.56
CA LYS A 355 -4.13 -31.13 66.55
C LYS A 355 -5.21 -30.27 65.90
N ASP A 356 -6.46 -30.43 66.32
CA ASP A 356 -7.63 -29.70 65.78
C ASP A 356 -7.58 -28.19 66.06
N ASP A 357 -6.88 -27.77 67.11
CA ASP A 357 -6.63 -26.38 67.49
C ASP A 357 -5.56 -25.69 66.60
N GLU A 358 -4.82 -26.44 65.80
CA GLU A 358 -3.85 -25.94 64.80
C GLU A 358 -4.41 -26.02 63.36
N LEU A 359 -5.60 -26.63 63.19
CA LEU A 359 -6.33 -26.69 61.92
C LEU A 359 -6.90 -25.30 61.62
N ILE A 360 -6.29 -24.62 60.65
CA ILE A 360 -6.86 -23.40 60.10
C ILE A 360 -8.06 -23.82 59.23
N ASP A 361 -9.19 -23.15 59.41
CA ASP A 361 -10.44 -23.40 58.68
C ASP A 361 -10.25 -23.30 57.15
N LEU A 362 -10.46 -24.42 56.46
CA LEU A 362 -10.29 -24.50 55.01
C LEU A 362 -11.27 -23.64 54.23
N GLU A 363 -12.46 -23.29 54.73
CA GLU A 363 -13.35 -22.33 54.05
C GLU A 363 -12.82 -20.88 54.18
N LYS A 364 -11.96 -20.61 55.17
CA LYS A 364 -11.17 -19.37 55.28
C LYS A 364 -9.82 -19.44 54.53
N ILE A 365 -9.41 -20.62 54.06
CA ILE A 365 -8.13 -20.88 53.35
C ILE A 365 -8.30 -21.29 51.89
N LEU A 366 -9.50 -21.73 51.45
CA LEU A 366 -9.85 -21.95 50.05
C LEU A 366 -10.04 -20.59 49.38
N VAL A 367 -8.96 -19.81 49.44
CA VAL A 367 -8.82 -18.52 48.84
C VAL A 367 -8.21 -18.80 47.49
N PHE A 368 -9.03 -18.68 46.46
CA PHE A 368 -8.53 -18.46 45.12
C PHE A 368 -7.82 -17.10 45.11
N LYS A 369 -6.52 -17.09 45.46
CA LYS A 369 -5.67 -15.90 45.32
C LYS A 369 -5.17 -15.84 43.89
N GLY A 370 -6.02 -15.32 43.00
CA GLY A 370 -5.54 -14.74 41.74
C GLY A 370 -5.06 -13.30 41.97
N PRO A 371 -4.34 -12.69 41.01
CA PRO A 371 -4.17 -11.23 41.00
C PRO A 371 -5.57 -10.59 41.02
N PRO A 372 -5.75 -9.42 41.66
CA PRO A 372 -7.04 -8.74 41.65
C PRO A 372 -7.50 -8.60 40.20
N ILE A 373 -8.72 -9.05 39.86
CA ILE A 373 -9.26 -8.99 38.48
C ILE A 373 -9.12 -7.58 37.89
N GLY A 374 -9.14 -6.54 38.74
CA GLY A 374 -8.88 -5.16 38.33
C GLY A 374 -7.50 -4.92 37.69
N VAL A 375 -6.46 -5.66 38.05
CA VAL A 375 -5.12 -5.55 37.45
C VAL A 375 -5.11 -6.13 36.04
N VAL A 376 -5.70 -7.31 35.86
CA VAL A 376 -5.82 -7.96 34.55
C VAL A 376 -6.69 -7.13 33.62
N LYS A 377 -7.82 -6.63 34.14
CA LYS A 377 -8.71 -5.73 33.41
C LYS A 377 -7.99 -4.44 33.02
N PHE A 378 -7.22 -3.83 33.93
CA PHE A 378 -6.42 -2.66 33.61
C PHE A 378 -5.41 -2.93 32.49
N GLN A 379 -4.73 -4.07 32.49
CA GLN A 379 -3.78 -4.44 31.43
C GLN A 379 -4.49 -4.61 30.08
N ALA A 380 -5.62 -5.31 30.05
CA ALA A 380 -6.42 -5.48 28.83
C ALA A 380 -6.94 -4.12 28.30
N ASP A 381 -7.58 -3.33 29.16
CA ASP A 381 -8.07 -1.98 28.83
C ASP A 381 -6.92 -1.07 28.35
N TYR A 382 -5.69 -1.28 28.86
CA TYR A 382 -4.51 -0.53 28.44
C TYR A 382 -4.02 -0.92 27.05
N VAL A 383 -4.05 -2.20 26.68
CA VAL A 383 -3.74 -2.67 25.32
C VAL A 383 -4.73 -2.08 24.31
N ASP A 384 -6.02 -2.09 24.63
CA ASP A 384 -7.06 -1.48 23.80
C ASP A 384 -6.85 0.03 23.64
N LYS A 385 -6.50 0.71 24.73
CA LYS A 385 -6.16 2.14 24.70
C LYS A 385 -4.95 2.44 23.81
N LEU A 386 -3.90 1.62 23.86
CA LEU A 386 -2.72 1.79 22.99
C LEU A 386 -3.08 1.56 21.52
N THR A 387 -3.93 0.57 21.23
CA THR A 387 -4.42 0.30 19.87
C THR A 387 -5.24 1.46 19.32
N ALA A 388 -6.16 2.01 20.11
CA ALA A 388 -6.94 3.19 19.75
C ALA A 388 -6.04 4.43 19.56
N ALA A 389 -5.07 4.63 20.44
CA ALA A 389 -4.12 5.74 20.34
C ALA A 389 -3.27 5.64 19.06
N ALA A 390 -2.80 4.45 18.69
CA ALA A 390 -2.03 4.25 17.46
C ALA A 390 -2.79 4.75 16.22
N LYS A 391 -4.09 4.43 16.12
CA LYS A 391 -4.95 4.92 15.03
C LYS A 391 -5.16 6.43 15.09
N ALA A 392 -5.49 6.96 16.27
CA ALA A 392 -5.69 8.40 16.48
C ALA A 392 -4.46 9.23 16.11
N PHE A 393 -3.26 8.75 16.44
CA PHE A 393 -2.00 9.45 16.13
C PHE A 393 -1.66 9.47 14.63
N VAL A 394 -2.02 8.44 13.87
CA VAL A 394 -1.76 8.41 12.42
C VAL A 394 -2.74 9.29 11.67
N PHE A 395 -4.02 9.27 12.04
CA PHE A 395 -5.07 9.99 11.31
C PHE A 395 -5.47 11.33 11.94
N ASN A 396 -4.83 11.71 13.04
CA ASN A 396 -5.19 12.90 13.83
C ASN A 396 -6.70 12.96 14.17
N SER A 397 -7.33 11.83 14.45
CA SER A 397 -8.78 11.73 14.73
C SER A 397 -9.04 11.47 16.20
N GLU A 398 -9.96 12.24 16.79
CA GLU A 398 -10.30 12.16 18.23
C GLU A 398 -11.36 11.08 18.52
N SER A 399 -12.07 10.58 17.50
CA SER A 399 -13.17 9.61 17.66
C SER A 399 -12.77 8.21 18.13
N PHE A 400 -11.49 7.85 18.16
CA PHE A 400 -11.06 6.52 18.60
C PHE A 400 -10.98 6.36 20.12
N THR A 401 -11.09 7.43 20.93
CA THR A 401 -11.21 7.29 22.39
C THR A 401 -12.64 7.00 22.80
N GLN A 402 -12.91 5.77 23.23
CA GLN A 402 -14.20 5.37 23.81
C GLN A 402 -14.58 6.29 24.99
N ALA A 403 -15.65 7.08 24.83
CA ALA A 403 -16.72 7.35 25.81
C ALA A 403 -17.36 8.74 25.75
N GLN A 404 -16.89 9.70 24.94
CA GLN A 404 -17.55 11.01 24.85
C GLN A 404 -17.55 11.55 23.42
N ILE A 405 -18.53 11.12 22.62
CA ILE A 405 -19.38 11.93 21.75
C ILE A 405 -20.42 10.93 21.21
N GLN A 406 -21.61 10.92 21.84
CA GLN A 406 -22.82 10.52 21.13
C GLN A 406 -22.86 11.37 19.85
N GLY A 407 -22.76 10.72 18.69
CA GLY A 407 -22.40 11.30 17.40
C GLY A 407 -23.04 12.65 17.11
N THR A 408 -22.22 13.70 17.09
CA THR A 408 -22.58 14.95 16.40
C THR A 408 -22.07 14.84 14.97
N ALA A 409 -22.91 15.19 13.99
CA ALA A 409 -22.54 15.14 12.57
C ALA A 409 -21.24 15.92 12.29
N THR A 410 -20.99 17.00 13.03
CA THR A 410 -19.79 17.84 12.92
C THR A 410 -18.50 17.13 13.34
N GLY A 411 -18.52 16.31 14.40
CA GLY A 411 -17.33 15.56 14.82
C GLY A 411 -16.93 14.49 13.79
N GLN A 412 -17.92 13.78 13.23
CA GLN A 412 -17.69 12.80 12.18
C GLN A 412 -17.18 13.43 10.88
N ILE A 413 -17.60 14.67 10.58
CA ILE A 413 -17.08 15.43 9.44
C ILE A 413 -15.60 15.80 9.67
N LEU A 414 -15.26 16.37 10.83
CA LEU A 414 -13.87 16.73 11.16
C LEU A 414 -12.92 15.53 11.13
N ASP A 415 -13.34 14.38 11.66
CA ASP A 415 -12.54 13.16 11.62
C ASP A 415 -12.35 12.64 10.19
N ARG A 416 -13.38 12.76 9.34
CA ARG A 416 -13.27 12.41 7.92
C ARG A 416 -12.29 13.33 7.20
N ASP A 417 -12.34 14.63 7.47
CA ASP A 417 -11.45 15.61 6.85
C ASP A 417 -9.99 15.36 7.25
N ASN A 418 -9.70 15.05 8.53
CA ASN A 418 -8.34 14.69 8.97
C ASN A 418 -7.81 13.41 8.30
N ILE A 419 -8.67 12.41 8.12
CA ILE A 419 -8.32 11.19 7.36
C ILE A 419 -8.02 11.57 5.90
N GLN A 420 -8.85 12.41 5.27
CA GLN A 420 -8.64 12.85 3.89
C GLN A 420 -7.33 13.60 3.70
N ASP A 421 -6.98 14.51 4.61
CA ASP A 421 -5.71 15.24 4.59
C ASP A 421 -4.50 14.28 4.67
N THR A 422 -4.59 13.27 5.54
CA THR A 422 -3.56 12.24 5.67
C THR A 422 -3.43 11.41 4.38
N LEU A 423 -4.57 11.02 3.80
CA LEU A 423 -4.59 10.25 2.56
C LEU A 423 -4.14 11.08 1.34
N PHE A 424 -4.31 12.40 1.35
CA PHE A 424 -3.95 13.27 0.23
C PHE A 424 -2.46 13.21 -0.07
N THR A 425 -1.65 13.24 0.98
CA THR A 425 -0.19 13.10 0.84
C THR A 425 0.20 11.74 0.25
N CYS A 426 -0.52 10.67 0.59
CA CYS A 426 -0.34 9.35 -0.01
C CYS A 426 -0.75 9.33 -1.50
N SER A 427 -1.84 10.01 -1.86
CA SER A 427 -2.29 10.12 -3.25
C SER A 427 -1.32 10.88 -4.14
N ASP A 428 -0.74 11.96 -3.65
CA ASP A 428 0.28 12.71 -4.39
C ASP A 428 1.50 11.82 -4.67
N GLY A 429 1.97 11.07 -3.66
CA GLY A 429 3.05 10.10 -3.82
C GLY A 429 2.71 8.97 -4.80
N PHE A 430 1.46 8.48 -4.75
CA PHE A 430 0.96 7.46 -5.67
C PHE A 430 0.97 7.97 -7.12
N ALA A 431 0.46 9.18 -7.36
CA ALA A 431 0.47 9.82 -8.67
C ALA A 431 1.90 10.04 -9.18
N GLU A 432 2.80 10.52 -8.32
CA GLU A 432 4.17 10.84 -8.69
C GLU A 432 4.97 9.59 -9.08
N MET A 433 4.81 8.48 -8.34
CA MET A 433 5.44 7.22 -8.68
C MET A 433 4.85 6.63 -9.96
N TRP A 434 3.52 6.59 -10.09
CA TRP A 434 2.85 6.06 -11.28
C TRP A 434 3.30 6.80 -12.55
N SER A 435 3.34 8.14 -12.52
CA SER A 435 3.83 8.94 -13.65
C SER A 435 5.29 8.63 -13.96
N PHE A 436 6.15 8.53 -12.94
CA PHE A 436 7.56 8.18 -13.15
C PHE A 436 7.72 6.83 -13.88
N LEU A 437 6.97 5.80 -13.47
CA LEU A 437 7.02 4.49 -14.11
C LEU A 437 6.51 4.57 -15.56
N MET A 438 5.38 5.24 -15.81
CA MET A 438 4.83 5.42 -17.16
C MET A 438 5.80 6.15 -18.10
N TYR A 439 6.38 7.27 -17.67
CA TYR A 439 7.36 8.01 -18.48
C TYR A 439 8.64 7.21 -18.73
N THR A 440 9.11 6.44 -17.76
CA THR A 440 10.33 5.64 -17.92
C THR A 440 10.08 4.48 -18.89
N THR A 441 8.95 3.78 -18.77
CA THR A 441 8.52 2.74 -19.72
C THR A 441 8.34 3.31 -21.13
N ALA A 442 7.69 4.47 -21.26
CA ALA A 442 7.51 5.14 -22.54
C ALA A 442 8.86 5.53 -23.17
N ASN A 443 9.81 6.03 -22.37
CA ASN A 443 11.12 6.40 -22.86
C ASN A 443 11.90 5.19 -23.39
N PHE A 444 11.93 4.08 -22.67
CA PHE A 444 12.58 2.85 -23.14
C PHE A 444 11.93 2.24 -24.39
N ALA A 445 10.65 2.52 -24.62
CA ALA A 445 9.93 2.09 -25.82
C ALA A 445 10.00 3.09 -26.99
N ASP A 446 10.71 4.22 -26.86
CA ASP A 446 10.68 5.38 -27.77
C ASP A 446 9.26 5.94 -28.03
N LEU A 447 8.41 5.93 -27.01
CA LEU A 447 7.02 6.44 -27.00
C LEU A 447 6.87 7.65 -26.05
N ASP A 448 7.94 8.38 -25.74
CA ASP A 448 7.89 9.54 -24.83
C ASP A 448 7.37 10.81 -25.51
N LYS A 449 7.53 10.92 -26.84
CA LYS A 449 7.25 12.14 -27.58
C LYS A 449 5.76 12.45 -27.63
N GLY A 450 5.39 13.58 -27.02
CA GLY A 450 4.00 14.06 -27.01
C GLY A 450 3.11 13.35 -25.99
N LEU A 451 3.69 12.53 -25.10
CA LEU A 451 2.99 11.85 -24.01
C LEU A 451 2.60 12.83 -22.89
N ASP A 452 1.34 12.78 -22.47
CA ASP A 452 0.84 13.29 -21.19
C ASP A 452 0.35 12.11 -20.36
N ALA A 453 1.16 11.72 -19.36
CA ALA A 453 0.84 10.65 -18.41
C ALA A 453 0.76 11.19 -16.97
N ARG A 454 -0.45 11.30 -16.42
CA ARG A 454 -0.68 11.74 -15.04
C ARG A 454 -1.93 11.17 -14.39
N LEU A 455 -1.85 10.99 -13.08
CA LEU A 455 -3.01 10.75 -12.22
C LEU A 455 -3.38 12.05 -11.49
N ILE A 456 -4.66 12.41 -11.53
CA ILE A 456 -5.18 13.59 -10.84
C ILE A 456 -6.17 13.12 -9.77
N PHE A 457 -5.77 13.28 -8.51
CA PHE A 457 -6.64 13.06 -7.35
C PHE A 457 -7.39 14.36 -7.00
N SER A 458 -8.67 14.21 -6.63
CA SER A 458 -9.43 15.31 -6.03
C SER A 458 -8.96 15.52 -4.58
N LYS A 459 -8.78 16.77 -4.17
CA LYS A 459 -8.40 17.13 -2.78
C LYS A 459 -9.42 16.63 -1.77
N ASP A 460 -10.70 16.81 -2.07
CA ASP A 460 -11.75 16.04 -1.40
C ASP A 460 -11.69 14.64 -1.99
N PHE A 461 -11.07 13.68 -1.29
CA PHE A 461 -11.39 12.28 -1.53
C PHE A 461 -12.87 12.16 -1.22
N LYS A 462 -13.71 12.23 -2.25
CA LYS A 462 -15.13 12.01 -2.10
C LYS A 462 -15.35 10.52 -1.87
N LEU A 463 -14.91 10.04 -0.70
CA LEU A 463 -15.30 8.79 -0.04
C LEU A 463 -16.76 8.88 0.41
N LYS A 464 -17.56 9.73 -0.24
CA LYS A 464 -18.99 9.79 -0.06
C LYS A 464 -19.54 8.52 -0.70
N GLY A 465 -20.22 7.71 0.09
CA GLY A 465 -20.99 6.59 -0.45
C GLY A 465 -22.11 7.08 -1.36
N LEU A 466 -22.68 6.16 -2.15
CA LEU A 466 -23.77 6.46 -3.06
C LEU A 466 -24.94 7.19 -2.35
N THR A 467 -25.27 6.78 -1.14
CA THR A 467 -26.34 7.38 -0.32
C THR A 467 -26.09 8.86 -0.02
N GLU A 468 -24.85 9.24 0.31
CA GLU A 468 -24.49 10.63 0.58
C GLU A 468 -24.54 11.47 -0.70
N LEU A 469 -24.06 10.94 -1.83
CA LEU A 469 -24.10 11.65 -3.10
C LEU A 469 -25.53 11.85 -3.61
N VAL A 470 -26.43 10.88 -3.37
CA VAL A 470 -27.85 11.03 -3.68
C VAL A 470 -28.50 12.10 -2.79
N ALA A 471 -28.17 12.13 -1.50
CA ALA A 471 -28.66 13.17 -0.59
C ALA A 471 -28.13 14.57 -0.98
N ASP A 472 -26.86 14.69 -1.40
CA ASP A 472 -26.29 15.93 -1.93
C ASP A 472 -27.01 16.37 -3.20
N LEU A 473 -27.32 15.45 -4.11
CA LEU A 473 -28.06 15.74 -5.34
C LEU A 473 -29.46 16.28 -5.03
N GLU A 474 -30.16 15.65 -4.08
CA GLU A 474 -31.48 16.11 -3.65
C GLU A 474 -31.41 17.50 -3.01
N SER A 475 -30.41 17.75 -2.14
CA SER A 475 -30.16 19.04 -1.52
C SER A 475 -29.83 20.13 -2.55
N ALA A 476 -28.98 19.81 -3.53
CA ALA A 476 -28.60 20.72 -4.62
C ALA A 476 -29.81 21.09 -5.48
N LYS A 477 -30.68 20.12 -5.79
CA LYS A 477 -31.95 20.38 -6.49
C LYS A 477 -32.90 21.25 -5.67
N ARG A 478 -33.09 20.95 -4.37
CA ARG A 478 -33.93 21.75 -3.46
C ARG A 478 -33.42 23.19 -3.30
N SER A 479 -32.11 23.37 -3.36
CA SER A 479 -31.46 24.68 -3.21
C SER A 479 -31.36 25.47 -4.52
N ASN A 480 -31.91 24.96 -5.63
CA ASN A 480 -31.78 25.55 -6.97
C ASN A 480 -30.30 25.83 -7.34
N ALA A 481 -29.40 24.90 -7.00
CA ALA A 481 -28.01 24.98 -7.41
C ALA A 481 -27.90 24.99 -8.95
N GLY A 482 -26.88 25.67 -9.48
CA GLY A 482 -26.70 25.79 -10.92
C GLY A 482 -26.51 24.42 -11.61
N PRO A 483 -26.89 24.27 -12.91
CA PRO A 483 -26.84 22.99 -13.62
C PRO A 483 -25.47 22.30 -13.61
N ALA A 484 -24.38 23.07 -13.64
CA ALA A 484 -23.02 22.54 -13.57
C ALA A 484 -22.74 21.77 -12.27
N VAL A 485 -23.30 22.22 -11.14
CA VAL A 485 -23.13 21.56 -9.84
C VAL A 485 -23.91 20.25 -9.82
N ILE A 486 -25.15 20.26 -10.31
CA ILE A 486 -26.01 19.08 -10.39
C ILE A 486 -25.37 18.02 -11.30
N MET A 487 -24.89 18.42 -12.48
CA MET A 487 -24.21 17.54 -13.43
C MET A 487 -22.94 16.92 -12.82
N HIS A 488 -22.16 17.71 -12.08
CA HIS A 488 -20.97 17.19 -11.41
C HIS A 488 -21.31 16.13 -10.35
N ILE A 489 -22.38 16.32 -9.56
CA ILE A 489 -22.80 15.31 -8.58
C ILE A 489 -23.31 14.04 -9.29
N GLN A 490 -24.07 14.19 -10.39
CA GLN A 490 -24.55 13.05 -11.20
C GLN A 490 -23.39 12.26 -11.82
N GLU A 491 -22.36 12.94 -12.32
CA GLU A 491 -21.14 12.29 -12.82
C GLU A 491 -20.45 11.47 -11.73
N GLN A 492 -20.39 11.99 -10.51
CA GLN A 492 -19.78 11.27 -9.39
C GLN A 492 -20.57 10.03 -8.97
N ILE A 493 -21.90 10.13 -8.99
CA ILE A 493 -22.78 9.00 -8.79
C ILE A 493 -22.53 7.94 -9.87
N ALA A 494 -22.47 8.33 -11.14
CA ALA A 494 -22.23 7.41 -12.25
C ALA A 494 -20.85 6.74 -12.17
N ARG A 495 -19.79 7.50 -11.82
CA ARG A 495 -18.44 6.95 -11.61
C ARG A 495 -18.42 5.88 -10.52
N LEU A 496 -19.21 6.06 -9.46
CA LEU A 496 -19.30 5.09 -8.38
C LEU A 496 -20.14 3.86 -8.75
N ILE A 497 -21.25 4.04 -9.47
CA ILE A 497 -22.12 2.93 -9.92
C ILE A 497 -21.39 2.04 -10.94
N TYR A 498 -20.61 2.65 -11.83
CA TYR A 498 -19.93 1.97 -12.94
C TYR A 498 -18.43 1.73 -12.68
N SER A 499 -17.99 1.74 -11.41
CA SER A 499 -16.56 1.58 -11.07
C SER A 499 -15.94 0.30 -11.65
N ASP A 500 -16.72 -0.78 -11.67
CA ASP A 500 -16.29 -2.10 -12.12
C ASP A 500 -16.56 -2.33 -13.62
N GLN A 501 -17.21 -1.38 -14.29
CA GLN A 501 -17.65 -1.48 -15.67
C GLN A 501 -17.30 -0.19 -16.44
N PRO A 502 -16.02 0.00 -16.83
CA PRO A 502 -15.55 1.22 -17.49
C PRO A 502 -16.29 1.52 -18.80
N ASP A 503 -16.70 0.48 -19.53
CA ASP A 503 -17.47 0.62 -20.76
C ASP A 503 -18.84 1.27 -20.49
N MET A 504 -19.56 0.79 -19.47
CA MET A 504 -20.85 1.36 -19.07
C MET A 504 -20.75 2.83 -18.64
N PHE A 505 -19.66 3.19 -17.94
CA PHE A 505 -19.39 4.59 -17.61
C PHE A 505 -19.16 5.43 -18.88
N ARG A 506 -18.43 4.91 -19.86
CA ARG A 506 -18.19 5.58 -21.14
C ARG A 506 -19.49 5.80 -21.91
N GLU A 507 -20.37 4.79 -21.96
CA GLU A 507 -21.70 4.93 -22.56
C GLU A 507 -22.52 6.02 -21.89
N TRP A 508 -22.59 6.00 -20.57
CA TRP A 508 -23.30 7.00 -19.78
C TRP A 508 -22.74 8.41 -20.04
N SER A 509 -21.41 8.57 -20.04
CA SER A 509 -20.75 9.85 -20.26
C SER A 509 -21.03 10.43 -21.65
N VAL A 510 -21.05 9.58 -22.69
CA VAL A 510 -21.39 9.99 -24.06
C VAL A 510 -22.86 10.38 -24.15
N LYS A 511 -23.78 9.58 -23.59
CA LYS A 511 -25.22 9.90 -23.57
C LYS A 511 -25.48 11.24 -22.88
N GLU A 512 -24.85 11.46 -21.73
CA GLU A 512 -25.02 12.70 -20.95
C GLU A 512 -24.41 13.92 -21.66
N ARG A 513 -23.28 13.77 -22.35
CA ARG A 513 -22.67 14.85 -23.15
C ARG A 513 -23.60 15.38 -24.25
N PHE A 514 -24.42 14.51 -24.83
CA PHE A 514 -25.37 14.89 -25.86
C PHE A 514 -26.74 15.29 -25.29
N ASN A 515 -26.96 15.18 -23.98
CA ASN A 515 -28.18 15.63 -23.32
C ASN A 515 -28.20 17.18 -23.26
N PRO A 516 -29.11 17.85 -23.99
CA PRO A 516 -29.11 19.31 -24.08
C PRO A 516 -29.59 20.02 -22.80
N PHE A 517 -30.20 19.28 -21.87
CA PHE A 517 -30.71 19.82 -20.60
C PHE A 517 -30.08 19.14 -19.39
N SER A 518 -28.84 18.64 -19.54
CA SER A 518 -28.08 18.07 -18.43
C SER A 518 -28.02 19.05 -17.26
N GLY A 519 -28.30 18.54 -16.05
CA GLY A 519 -28.32 19.33 -14.81
C GLY A 519 -29.49 20.30 -14.64
N PHE A 520 -30.44 20.42 -15.59
CA PHE A 520 -31.60 21.30 -15.43
C PHE A 520 -32.62 20.70 -14.46
N SER A 521 -33.38 21.55 -13.75
CA SER A 521 -34.56 21.11 -13.00
C SER A 521 -35.71 20.74 -13.93
N GLU A 522 -36.68 19.96 -13.44
CA GLU A 522 -37.87 19.60 -14.24
C GLU A 522 -38.63 20.82 -14.73
N GLU A 523 -38.71 21.88 -13.91
CA GLU A 523 -39.33 23.16 -14.26
C GLU A 523 -38.56 23.89 -15.36
N GLN A 524 -37.22 23.90 -15.29
CA GLN A 524 -36.37 24.49 -16.32
C GLN A 524 -36.46 23.73 -17.64
N ILE A 525 -36.53 22.40 -17.59
CA ILE A 525 -36.74 21.53 -18.75
C ILE A 525 -38.10 21.84 -19.38
N ALA A 526 -39.17 21.88 -18.59
CA ALA A 526 -40.51 22.21 -19.08
C ALA A 526 -40.55 23.61 -19.73
N MET A 527 -39.91 24.60 -19.11
CA MET A 527 -39.79 25.95 -19.66
C MET A 527 -38.99 25.99 -20.97
N ALA A 528 -37.86 25.27 -21.04
CA ALA A 528 -37.04 25.18 -22.25
C ALA A 528 -37.78 24.48 -23.40
N LEU A 529 -38.54 23.43 -23.09
CA LEU A 529 -39.35 22.70 -24.07
C LEU A 529 -40.55 23.53 -24.57
N ALA A 530 -41.14 24.35 -23.71
CA ALA A 530 -42.21 25.28 -24.10
C ALA A 530 -41.69 26.51 -24.87
N SER A 531 -40.44 26.92 -24.64
CA SER A 531 -39.88 28.13 -25.25
C SER A 531 -39.73 28.00 -26.77
N PRO A 532 -40.22 28.97 -27.57
CA PRO A 532 -40.00 28.99 -29.02
C PRO A 532 -38.54 29.31 -29.39
N GLN A 533 -37.72 29.78 -28.44
CA GLN A 533 -36.30 30.09 -28.68
C GLN A 533 -35.42 28.84 -28.73
N VAL A 534 -35.89 27.72 -28.17
CA VAL A 534 -35.15 26.45 -28.23
C VAL A 534 -35.47 25.76 -29.57
N PRO A 535 -34.46 25.49 -30.43
CA PRO A 535 -34.69 24.87 -31.72
C PRO A 535 -35.36 23.50 -31.61
N ALA A 536 -36.25 23.17 -32.56
CA ALA A 536 -36.96 21.89 -32.57
C ALA A 536 -36.01 20.67 -32.54
N ARG A 537 -34.85 20.75 -33.22
CA ARG A 537 -33.81 19.71 -33.19
C ARG A 537 -33.30 19.39 -31.78
N ILE A 538 -33.21 20.39 -30.90
CA ILE A 538 -32.74 20.22 -29.52
C ILE A 538 -33.82 19.57 -28.66
N LYS A 539 -35.09 19.93 -28.89
CA LYS A 539 -36.23 19.30 -28.24
C LYS A 539 -36.37 17.84 -28.66
N ALA A 540 -36.26 17.57 -29.96
CA ALA A 540 -36.28 16.22 -30.52
C ALA A 540 -35.16 15.34 -29.95
N ARG A 541 -33.93 15.88 -29.85
CA ARG A 541 -32.80 15.18 -29.21
C ARG A 541 -33.11 14.74 -27.79
N PHE A 542 -33.73 15.60 -26.98
CA PHE A 542 -34.08 15.27 -25.60
C PHE A 542 -35.18 14.21 -25.52
N TYR A 543 -36.31 14.44 -26.20
CA TYR A 543 -37.46 13.53 -26.16
C TYR A 543 -37.16 12.16 -26.73
N MET A 544 -36.39 12.10 -27.82
CA MET A 544 -36.08 10.86 -28.52
C MET A 544 -34.75 10.24 -28.08
N SER A 545 -34.12 10.74 -27.01
CA SER A 545 -32.78 10.30 -26.57
C SER A 545 -32.66 8.78 -26.40
N GLY A 546 -33.65 8.13 -25.77
CA GLY A 546 -33.65 6.67 -25.59
C GLY A 546 -33.67 5.90 -26.91
N LEU A 547 -34.53 6.30 -27.86
CA LEU A 547 -34.63 5.66 -29.18
C LEU A 547 -33.40 5.96 -30.04
N LEU A 548 -32.95 7.22 -30.01
CA LEU A 548 -31.78 7.72 -30.73
C LEU A 548 -30.55 6.86 -30.47
N PHE A 549 -30.22 6.63 -29.19
CA PHE A 549 -29.04 5.84 -28.86
C PHE A 549 -29.24 4.35 -29.14
N SER A 550 -30.44 3.80 -28.93
CA SER A 550 -30.75 2.40 -29.28
C SER A 550 -30.58 2.12 -30.78
N ASP A 551 -31.05 3.02 -31.64
CA ASP A 551 -30.91 2.86 -33.09
C ASP A 551 -29.45 3.02 -33.53
N ILE A 552 -28.73 4.00 -32.97
CA ILE A 552 -27.30 4.21 -33.24
C ILE A 552 -26.46 3.01 -32.78
N GLU A 553 -26.77 2.43 -31.62
CA GLU A 553 -26.10 1.21 -31.13
C GLU A 553 -26.29 0.02 -32.09
N THR A 554 -27.47 -0.07 -32.72
CA THR A 554 -27.79 -1.12 -33.70
C THR A 554 -27.10 -0.88 -35.04
N GLU A 555 -27.07 0.36 -35.51
CA GLU A 555 -26.53 0.74 -36.83
C GLU A 555 -25.00 0.90 -36.82
N ALA A 556 -24.40 1.26 -35.69
CA ALA A 556 -22.97 1.51 -35.52
C ALA A 556 -22.41 0.83 -34.26
N PRO A 557 -22.10 -0.48 -34.33
CA PRO A 557 -21.44 -1.19 -33.24
C PRO A 557 -20.12 -0.50 -32.84
N GLY A 558 -19.97 -0.21 -31.55
CA GLY A 558 -18.80 0.51 -31.03
C GLY A 558 -18.88 2.03 -31.09
N PHE A 559 -20.07 2.62 -31.31
CA PHE A 559 -20.31 4.07 -31.31
C PHE A 559 -19.64 4.82 -30.14
N TYR A 560 -19.69 4.26 -28.93
CA TYR A 560 -19.14 4.87 -27.71
C TYR A 560 -17.62 5.00 -27.68
N SER A 561 -16.92 4.25 -28.54
CA SER A 561 -15.46 4.29 -28.68
C SER A 561 -14.98 5.17 -29.84
N LEU A 562 -15.90 5.73 -30.64
CA LEU A 562 -15.55 6.62 -31.75
C LEU A 562 -15.10 8.00 -31.26
N ALA A 563 -14.26 8.68 -32.04
CA ALA A 563 -13.89 10.07 -31.79
C ALA A 563 -15.13 10.98 -31.71
N THR A 564 -15.12 11.97 -30.80
CA THR A 564 -16.28 12.83 -30.49
C THR A 564 -16.85 13.55 -31.72
N ALA A 565 -16.02 13.90 -32.69
CA ALA A 565 -16.48 14.52 -33.93
C ALA A 565 -17.39 13.58 -34.75
N LYS A 566 -17.01 12.29 -34.88
CA LYS A 566 -17.80 11.26 -35.56
C LYS A 566 -19.06 10.92 -34.79
N GLN A 567 -18.99 10.87 -33.46
CA GLN A 567 -20.17 10.66 -32.62
C GLN A 567 -21.22 11.74 -32.86
N LYS A 568 -20.80 13.01 -32.93
CA LYS A 568 -21.69 14.15 -33.18
C LYS A 568 -22.34 14.07 -34.57
N GLU A 569 -21.59 13.65 -35.58
CA GLU A 569 -22.10 13.50 -36.95
C GLU A 569 -23.24 12.46 -37.01
N LEU A 570 -23.03 11.28 -36.42
CA LEU A 570 -24.04 10.21 -36.38
C LEU A 570 -25.29 10.64 -35.59
N VAL A 571 -25.10 11.31 -34.45
CA VAL A 571 -26.20 11.82 -33.62
C VAL A 571 -27.02 12.87 -34.37
N GLU A 572 -26.38 13.86 -35.00
CA GLU A 572 -27.09 14.91 -35.75
C GLU A 572 -27.81 14.33 -36.98
N ALA A 573 -27.18 13.38 -37.69
CA ALA A 573 -27.81 12.71 -38.84
C ALA A 573 -29.09 11.97 -38.45
N LYS A 574 -29.07 11.23 -37.33
CA LYS A 574 -30.23 10.48 -36.85
C LYS A 574 -31.34 11.39 -36.34
N ILE A 575 -31.00 12.50 -35.68
CA ILE A 575 -31.99 13.50 -35.26
C ILE A 575 -32.64 14.14 -36.49
N GLN A 576 -31.88 14.44 -37.54
CA GLN A 576 -32.44 14.98 -38.77
C GLN A 576 -33.43 14.02 -39.41
N GLN A 577 -33.11 12.71 -39.44
CA GLN A 577 -34.03 11.68 -39.90
C GLN A 577 -35.36 11.71 -39.11
N TYR A 578 -35.31 11.75 -37.77
CA TYR A 578 -36.54 11.83 -36.96
C TYR A 578 -37.33 13.13 -37.18
N MET A 579 -36.63 14.24 -37.42
CA MET A 579 -37.26 15.53 -37.73
C MET A 579 -37.99 15.50 -39.08
N ASP A 580 -37.41 14.84 -40.08
CA ASP A 580 -37.99 14.69 -41.41
C ASP A 580 -39.23 13.76 -41.37
N GLU A 581 -39.14 12.66 -40.61
CA GLU A 581 -40.26 11.73 -40.37
C GLU A 581 -41.40 12.41 -39.57
N ALA A 582 -41.08 13.23 -38.58
CA ALA A 582 -42.07 14.01 -37.83
C ALA A 582 -42.73 15.10 -38.70
N GLY A 583 -41.97 15.75 -39.57
CA GLY A 583 -42.47 16.74 -40.54
C GLY A 583 -43.42 16.13 -41.58
N ALA A 584 -43.18 14.87 -41.98
CA ALA A 584 -44.07 14.12 -42.87
C ALA A 584 -45.43 13.76 -42.24
N ASN A 585 -45.53 13.77 -40.90
CA ASN A 585 -46.75 13.48 -40.14
C ASN A 585 -47.56 14.74 -39.75
N ALA A 586 -47.15 15.94 -40.18
CA ALA A 586 -47.92 17.17 -39.93
C ALA A 586 -49.21 17.15 -40.77
N PRO A 587 -50.41 17.43 -40.18
CA PRO A 587 -51.65 17.45 -40.94
C PRO A 587 -51.57 18.51 -42.05
N PRO A 588 -52.10 18.23 -43.26
CA PRO A 588 -51.99 19.15 -44.39
C PRO A 588 -52.60 20.49 -44.01
N ALA A 589 -51.81 21.56 -44.17
CA ALA A 589 -52.27 22.93 -43.96
C ALA A 589 -53.38 23.23 -44.99
N ILE A 590 -54.63 23.32 -44.52
CA ILE A 590 -55.75 23.78 -45.34
C ILE A 590 -55.50 25.25 -45.64
N ARG A 591 -54.97 25.53 -46.83
CA ARG A 591 -54.92 26.90 -47.37
C ARG A 591 -56.31 27.25 -47.85
N ILE A 592 -56.99 28.16 -47.13
CA ILE A 592 -58.22 28.78 -47.62
C ILE A 592 -57.80 29.73 -48.77
N PRO A 593 -58.30 29.55 -50.00
CA PRO A 593 -57.92 30.42 -51.13
C PRO A 593 -58.40 31.85 -50.89
N GLU A 594 -57.52 32.81 -51.18
CA GLU A 594 -57.84 34.24 -51.16
C GLU A 594 -58.98 34.54 -52.13
N VAL A 595 -60.03 35.19 -51.61
CA VAL A 595 -61.16 35.65 -52.41
C VAL A 595 -60.67 36.75 -53.34
N ALA A 596 -60.68 36.47 -54.64
CA ALA A 596 -60.48 37.46 -55.68
C ALA A 596 -61.61 38.50 -55.61
N ASN A 597 -61.33 39.68 -55.05
CA ASN A 597 -62.20 40.82 -55.23
C ASN A 597 -62.00 41.36 -56.65
N ALA A 598 -62.99 41.12 -57.51
CA ALA A 598 -63.14 41.75 -58.80
C ALA A 598 -63.78 43.14 -58.62
N ASN A 599 -63.10 44.14 -59.19
CA ASN A 599 -63.48 45.55 -59.43
C ASN A 599 -63.70 46.48 -58.24
#